data_AF-W5VX13-F1
#
_entry.id   AF-W5VX13-F1
#
_cell.length_a   1.000
_cell.length_b   1.000
_cell.length_c   1.000
_cell.angle_alpha   90.00
_cell.angle_beta   90.00
_cell.angle_gamma   90.00
#
_symmetry.space_group_name_H-M   'P 1'
#
loop_
_entity.id
_entity.type
_entity.pdbx_description
1 polymer ?
#
loop_
_entity_poly.entity_id
_entity_poly.type
_entity_poly.pdbx_seq_one_letter_code
_entity_poly.pdbx_strand_id
1 'polypeptide(L)'
;IGQAFPYMPTANPGWMFPDFSFGIRDERMQEMVNEVRGQGAELVVLLSHNGFDVDKQMATVVEGIDVILSGHTHDAVPEPVLVGETLIVASGSNGKFVSRVDLDVRDGRMMGFRHKLIPIFSDVIEPDADMAALIDEQRAPYEAEMGEVIGQTDSLLYRRGNFNGSWDDLICDALLSEREADIALSPGVRWGPSLIPGDDITREDIWNVTSMTYPNAYRTEMTGEFLKVVLEDVADNIFNPNPYYQHGGDM
;
A
#
# COMPACT_ATOMS: atom_id res chain seq x y z
N ILE A 1 -11.65 -2.23 -15.60
CA ILE A 1 -12.00 -0.95 -14.97
C ILE A 1 -10.88 -0.58 -14.00
N GLY A 2 -10.44 0.68 -13.97
CA GLY A 2 -9.42 1.14 -13.01
C GLY A 2 -10.07 1.96 -11.89
N GLN A 3 -9.64 1.73 -10.66
CA GLN A 3 -10.13 2.41 -9.47
C GLN A 3 -8.95 2.91 -8.63
N ALA A 4 -8.83 4.23 -8.53
CA ALA A 4 -7.82 4.87 -7.70
C ALA A 4 -8.23 4.84 -6.22
N PHE A 5 -7.26 5.09 -5.34
CA PHE A 5 -7.49 5.15 -3.89
C PHE A 5 -8.54 6.23 -3.55
N PRO A 6 -9.60 5.91 -2.80
CA PRO A 6 -10.74 6.80 -2.63
C PRO A 6 -10.49 7.96 -1.63
N TYR A 7 -9.45 7.89 -0.80
CA TYR A 7 -9.20 8.86 0.27
C TYR A 7 -7.97 9.77 0.01
N MET A 8 -7.64 10.02 -1.27
CA MET A 8 -6.45 10.81 -1.65
C MET A 8 -6.36 12.20 -0.97
N PRO A 9 -7.42 13.03 -0.92
CA PRO A 9 -7.34 14.38 -0.36
C PRO A 9 -7.27 14.43 1.17
N THR A 10 -7.59 13.34 1.86
CA THR A 10 -7.47 13.23 3.32
C THR A 10 -6.17 12.55 3.73
N ALA A 11 -5.62 11.65 2.91
CA ALA A 11 -4.33 10.99 3.15
C ALA A 11 -3.11 11.86 2.77
N ASN A 12 -3.31 12.91 1.98
CA ASN A 12 -2.26 13.80 1.49
C ASN A 12 -2.72 15.27 1.62
N PRO A 13 -1.80 16.26 1.50
CA PRO A 13 -2.19 17.66 1.57
C PRO A 13 -3.25 18.03 0.51
N GLY A 14 -4.44 18.46 0.94
CA GLY A 14 -5.59 18.67 0.06
C GLY A 14 -5.37 19.69 -1.07
N TRP A 15 -4.43 20.63 -0.91
CA TRP A 15 -4.06 21.60 -1.96
C TRP A 15 -3.41 20.96 -3.19
N MET A 16 -2.93 19.71 -3.09
CA MET A 16 -2.44 18.94 -4.24
C MET A 16 -3.56 18.43 -5.15
N PHE A 17 -4.82 18.45 -4.68
CA PHE A 17 -5.98 17.91 -5.38
C PHE A 17 -7.17 18.90 -5.37
N PRO A 18 -6.96 20.18 -5.74
CA PRO A 18 -7.94 21.25 -5.50
C PRO A 18 -9.28 21.02 -6.24
N ASP A 19 -9.24 20.36 -7.39
CA ASP A 19 -10.38 20.17 -8.27
C ASP A 19 -10.83 18.70 -8.38
N PHE A 20 -10.20 17.79 -7.64
CA PHE A 20 -10.49 16.37 -7.72
C PHE A 20 -11.29 15.87 -6.53
N SER A 21 -12.32 15.07 -6.81
CA SER A 21 -13.07 14.33 -5.79
C SER A 21 -12.85 12.85 -5.97
N PHE A 22 -12.37 12.22 -4.91
CA PHE A 22 -12.19 10.77 -4.80
C PHE A 22 -13.23 10.22 -3.82
N GLY A 23 -13.54 8.94 -3.95
CA GLY A 23 -14.46 8.28 -3.04
C GLY A 23 -14.89 6.92 -3.56
N ILE A 24 -15.44 6.12 -2.65
CA ILE A 24 -16.14 4.88 -2.98
C ILE A 24 -17.50 5.28 -3.53
N ARG A 25 -17.78 4.94 -4.79
CA ARG A 25 -19.01 5.30 -5.50
C ARG A 25 -19.62 4.06 -6.15
N ASP A 26 -20.24 3.23 -5.34
CA ASP A 26 -20.76 1.92 -5.76
C ASP A 26 -21.73 2.04 -6.95
N GLU A 27 -22.64 3.02 -6.91
CA GLU A 27 -23.56 3.28 -8.03
C GLU A 27 -22.81 3.58 -9.34
N ARG A 28 -21.78 4.43 -9.27
CA ARG A 28 -20.96 4.76 -10.44
C ARG A 28 -20.14 3.56 -10.92
N MET A 29 -19.64 2.73 -10.00
CA MET A 29 -18.94 1.50 -10.36
C MET A 29 -19.90 0.53 -11.05
N GLN A 30 -21.12 0.35 -10.54
CA GLN A 30 -22.15 -0.48 -11.15
C GLN A 30 -22.54 0.00 -12.55
N GLU A 31 -22.73 1.30 -12.74
CA GLU A 31 -22.94 1.90 -14.06
C GLU A 31 -21.80 1.53 -15.02
N MET A 32 -20.55 1.59 -14.54
CA MET A 32 -19.39 1.27 -15.37
C MET A 32 -19.30 -0.20 -15.73
N VAL A 33 -19.59 -1.10 -14.80
CA VAL A 33 -19.70 -2.54 -15.07
C VAL A 33 -20.78 -2.81 -16.12
N ASN A 34 -21.96 -2.21 -15.94
CA ASN A 34 -23.08 -2.36 -16.88
C ASN A 34 -22.72 -1.81 -18.28
N GLU A 35 -22.04 -0.66 -18.34
CA GLU A 35 -21.61 -0.05 -19.60
C GLU A 35 -20.64 -0.96 -20.37
N VAL A 36 -19.57 -1.45 -19.73
CA VAL A 36 -18.58 -2.29 -20.42
C VAL A 36 -19.17 -3.65 -20.82
N ARG A 37 -20.06 -4.21 -19.99
CA ARG A 37 -20.83 -5.43 -20.34
C ARG A 37 -21.74 -5.18 -21.53
N GLY A 38 -22.45 -4.05 -21.56
CA GLY A 38 -23.30 -3.64 -22.68
C GLY A 38 -22.54 -3.42 -23.98
N GLN A 39 -21.25 -3.08 -23.90
CA GLN A 39 -20.33 -3.00 -25.04
C GLN A 39 -19.79 -4.38 -25.49
N GLY A 40 -20.15 -5.46 -24.79
CA GLY A 40 -19.78 -6.83 -25.14
C GLY A 40 -18.65 -7.43 -24.31
N ALA A 41 -18.25 -6.82 -23.19
CA ALA A 41 -17.24 -7.42 -22.31
C ALA A 41 -17.75 -8.74 -21.70
N GLU A 42 -17.08 -9.84 -22.03
CA GLU A 42 -17.36 -11.18 -21.50
C GLU A 42 -16.75 -11.41 -20.10
N LEU A 43 -15.77 -10.60 -19.72
CA LEU A 43 -15.13 -10.61 -18.41
C LEU A 43 -14.83 -9.17 -17.98
N VAL A 44 -15.05 -8.84 -16.70
CA VAL A 44 -14.76 -7.54 -16.10
C VAL A 44 -13.76 -7.70 -14.97
N VAL A 45 -12.57 -7.14 -15.18
CA VAL A 45 -11.51 -7.03 -14.17
C VAL A 45 -11.48 -5.61 -13.61
N LEU A 46 -11.53 -5.49 -12.29
CA LEU A 46 -11.29 -4.26 -11.55
C LEU A 46 -9.83 -4.23 -11.07
N LEU A 47 -9.03 -3.30 -11.60
CA LEU A 47 -7.72 -2.96 -11.05
C LEU A 47 -7.93 -1.91 -9.97
N SER A 48 -7.91 -2.33 -8.71
CA SER A 48 -8.32 -1.52 -7.57
C SER A 48 -7.15 -1.08 -6.70
N HIS A 49 -7.21 0.16 -6.25
CA HIS A 49 -6.38 0.69 -5.19
C HIS A 49 -7.19 1.13 -3.97
N ASN A 50 -8.38 0.56 -3.75
CA ASN A 50 -9.20 0.88 -2.57
C ASN A 50 -8.60 0.32 -1.26
N GLY A 51 -8.05 -0.90 -1.32
CA GLY A 51 -7.64 -1.69 -0.16
C GLY A 51 -8.45 -2.99 -0.06
N PHE A 52 -7.82 -4.04 0.46
CA PHE A 52 -8.36 -5.40 0.37
C PHE A 52 -9.73 -5.59 1.02
N ASP A 53 -9.96 -5.08 2.23
CA ASP A 53 -11.26 -5.21 2.90
C ASP A 53 -12.33 -4.30 2.27
N VAL A 54 -11.95 -3.13 1.76
CA VAL A 54 -12.85 -2.25 0.98
C VAL A 54 -13.28 -2.94 -0.31
N ASP A 55 -12.36 -3.60 -1.01
CA ASP A 55 -12.66 -4.36 -2.23
C ASP A 55 -13.55 -5.56 -1.95
N LYS A 56 -13.34 -6.26 -0.82
CA LYS A 56 -14.26 -7.31 -0.36
C LYS A 56 -15.66 -6.77 -0.13
N GLN A 57 -15.79 -5.62 0.52
CA GLN A 57 -17.08 -4.99 0.74
C GLN A 57 -17.74 -4.57 -0.59
N MET A 58 -16.99 -3.95 -1.50
CA MET A 58 -17.48 -3.55 -2.83
C MET A 58 -17.97 -4.75 -3.64
N ALA A 59 -17.27 -5.89 -3.58
CA ALA A 59 -17.68 -7.12 -4.24
C ALA A 59 -19.01 -7.70 -3.72
N THR A 60 -19.50 -7.28 -2.53
CA THR A 60 -20.83 -7.65 -2.04
C THR A 60 -21.96 -6.75 -2.56
N VAL A 61 -21.61 -5.57 -3.10
CA VAL A 61 -22.56 -4.52 -3.49
C VAL A 61 -22.62 -4.37 -5.01
N VAL A 62 -21.46 -4.42 -5.68
CA VAL A 62 -21.36 -4.25 -7.13
C VAL A 62 -21.37 -5.60 -7.83
N GLU A 63 -22.39 -5.82 -8.64
CA GLU A 63 -22.57 -7.04 -9.41
C GLU A 63 -21.84 -6.99 -10.76
N GLY A 64 -21.38 -8.15 -11.24
CA GLY A 64 -20.84 -8.33 -12.59
C GLY A 64 -19.33 -8.09 -12.73
N ILE A 65 -18.63 -7.79 -11.64
CA ILE A 65 -17.16 -7.85 -11.56
C ILE A 65 -16.74 -9.31 -11.38
N ASP A 66 -15.87 -9.84 -12.22
CA ASP A 66 -15.39 -11.21 -12.09
C ASP A 66 -14.11 -11.31 -11.28
N VAL A 67 -13.21 -10.31 -11.42
CA VAL A 67 -11.91 -10.30 -10.76
C VAL A 67 -11.59 -8.90 -10.23
N ILE A 68 -11.13 -8.81 -8.99
CA ILE A 68 -10.52 -7.63 -8.39
C ILE A 68 -9.03 -7.91 -8.14
N LEU A 69 -8.18 -7.09 -8.75
CA LEU A 69 -6.75 -7.03 -8.44
C LEU A 69 -6.56 -5.90 -7.43
N SER A 70 -6.42 -6.26 -6.15
CA SER A 70 -6.43 -5.35 -5.02
C SER A 70 -5.01 -4.90 -4.63
N GLY A 71 -4.85 -3.60 -4.38
CA GLY A 71 -3.63 -2.99 -3.86
C GLY A 71 -3.86 -2.25 -2.53
N HIS A 72 -3.05 -1.22 -2.25
CA HIS A 72 -3.11 -0.31 -1.09
C HIS A 72 -2.79 -0.92 0.29
N THR A 73 -3.37 -2.06 0.63
CA THR A 73 -3.20 -2.70 1.94
C THR A 73 -1.98 -3.60 2.04
N HIS A 74 -1.28 -3.83 0.93
CA HIS A 74 -0.05 -4.62 0.86
C HIS A 74 -0.25 -6.08 1.33
N ASP A 75 -1.47 -6.60 1.22
CA ASP A 75 -1.76 -8.00 1.53
C ASP A 75 -1.15 -8.91 0.47
N ALA A 76 -0.51 -9.99 0.94
CA ALA A 76 -0.02 -11.06 0.09
C ALA A 76 -0.81 -12.32 0.46
N VAL A 77 -1.87 -12.60 -0.30
CA VAL A 77 -2.74 -13.75 -0.02
C VAL A 77 -2.35 -14.90 -0.96
N PRO A 78 -1.88 -16.05 -0.46
CA PRO A 78 -1.43 -17.15 -1.31
C PRO A 78 -2.53 -17.71 -2.23
N GLU A 79 -3.77 -17.73 -1.74
CA GLU A 79 -4.95 -18.15 -2.48
C GLU A 79 -5.91 -16.97 -2.63
N PRO A 80 -6.56 -16.79 -3.80
CA PRO A 80 -7.53 -15.72 -3.96
C PRO A 80 -8.72 -15.87 -3.01
N VAL A 81 -9.29 -14.74 -2.60
CA VAL A 81 -10.53 -14.73 -1.81
C VAL A 81 -11.72 -14.63 -2.75
N LEU A 82 -12.75 -15.45 -2.52
CA LEU A 82 -14.02 -15.36 -3.24
C LEU A 82 -15.05 -14.60 -2.41
N VAL A 83 -15.67 -13.59 -3.01
CA VAL A 83 -16.85 -12.90 -2.48
C VAL A 83 -17.98 -13.10 -3.49
N GLY A 84 -18.92 -13.99 -3.18
CA GLY A 84 -19.87 -14.48 -4.19
C GLY A 84 -19.12 -15.19 -5.32
N GLU A 85 -19.25 -14.69 -6.54
CA GLU A 85 -18.54 -15.19 -7.73
C GLU A 85 -17.28 -14.36 -8.07
N THR A 86 -17.05 -13.26 -7.36
CA THR A 86 -15.93 -12.33 -7.60
C THR A 86 -14.64 -12.85 -6.97
N LEU A 87 -13.59 -12.99 -7.79
CA LEU A 87 -12.25 -13.36 -7.39
C LEU A 87 -11.45 -12.13 -6.92
N ILE A 88 -10.89 -12.15 -5.71
CA ILE A 88 -10.06 -11.06 -5.19
C ILE A 88 -8.63 -11.54 -4.99
N VAL A 89 -7.68 -10.85 -5.61
CA VAL A 89 -6.25 -11.20 -5.61
C VAL A 89 -5.44 -10.04 -5.04
N ALA A 90 -4.54 -10.31 -4.10
CA ALA A 90 -3.62 -9.33 -3.53
C ALA A 90 -2.18 -9.86 -3.60
N SER A 91 -1.28 -9.04 -4.16
CA SER A 91 0.07 -9.47 -4.59
C SER A 91 1.19 -8.97 -3.67
N GLY A 92 0.88 -8.49 -2.48
CA GLY A 92 1.84 -7.89 -1.56
C GLY A 92 2.31 -6.51 -2.00
N SER A 93 3.59 -6.22 -1.75
CA SER A 93 4.22 -4.92 -2.04
C SER A 93 5.70 -5.08 -2.39
N ASN A 94 6.36 -3.99 -2.77
CA ASN A 94 7.81 -3.90 -3.00
C ASN A 94 8.34 -4.89 -4.05
N GLY A 95 7.50 -5.31 -5.00
CA GLY A 95 7.89 -6.32 -5.99
C GLY A 95 8.24 -7.68 -5.40
N LYS A 96 7.83 -7.99 -4.15
CA LYS A 96 8.13 -9.28 -3.52
C LYS A 96 7.46 -10.46 -4.21
N PHE A 97 6.32 -10.22 -4.87
CA PHE A 97 5.56 -11.23 -5.57
C PHE A 97 4.98 -10.73 -6.89
N VAL A 98 4.76 -11.66 -7.81
CA VAL A 98 3.90 -11.50 -8.99
C VAL A 98 2.77 -12.52 -8.91
N SER A 99 1.53 -12.05 -8.95
CA SER A 99 0.37 -12.94 -9.06
C SER A 99 0.12 -13.30 -10.53
N ARG A 100 0.10 -14.60 -10.82
CA ARG A 100 -0.38 -15.15 -12.10
C ARG A 100 -1.79 -15.68 -11.92
N VAL A 101 -2.73 -15.16 -12.70
CA VAL A 101 -4.13 -15.59 -12.72
C VAL A 101 -4.44 -16.10 -14.14
N ASP A 102 -4.63 -17.41 -14.28
CA ASP A 102 -5.10 -18.02 -15.54
C ASP A 102 -6.62 -18.22 -15.45
N LEU A 103 -7.39 -17.65 -16.37
CA LEU A 103 -8.86 -17.69 -16.37
C LEU A 103 -9.41 -18.56 -17.51
N ASP A 104 -10.37 -19.43 -17.22
CA ASP A 104 -11.15 -20.17 -18.23
C ASP A 104 -12.49 -19.45 -18.44
N VAL A 105 -12.60 -18.71 -19.56
CA VAL A 105 -13.77 -17.91 -19.90
C VAL A 105 -14.52 -18.55 -21.07
N ARG A 106 -15.81 -18.82 -20.88
CA ARG A 106 -16.68 -19.43 -21.90
C ARG A 106 -18.06 -18.80 -21.86
N ASP A 107 -18.61 -18.47 -23.03
CA ASP A 107 -19.96 -17.93 -23.21
C ASP A 107 -20.27 -16.76 -22.26
N GLY A 108 -19.33 -15.81 -22.12
CA GLY A 108 -19.48 -14.67 -21.23
C GLY A 108 -19.37 -14.95 -19.72
N ARG A 109 -18.84 -16.10 -19.30
CA ARG A 109 -18.69 -16.48 -17.88
C ARG A 109 -17.33 -17.07 -17.55
N MET A 110 -16.82 -16.78 -16.35
CA MET A 110 -15.65 -17.46 -15.78
C MET A 110 -16.05 -18.85 -15.26
N MET A 111 -15.58 -19.90 -15.92
CA MET A 111 -15.87 -21.30 -15.57
C MET A 111 -14.88 -21.88 -14.56
N GLY A 112 -13.72 -21.26 -14.44
CA GLY A 112 -12.69 -21.64 -13.48
C GLY A 112 -11.47 -20.74 -13.59
N PHE A 113 -10.57 -20.87 -12.63
CA PHE A 113 -9.30 -20.15 -12.61
C PHE A 113 -8.19 -21.01 -12.01
N ARG A 114 -6.95 -20.64 -12.31
CA ARG A 114 -5.77 -21.05 -11.56
C ARG A 114 -5.03 -19.81 -11.09
N HIS A 115 -4.52 -19.85 -9.87
CA HIS A 115 -3.74 -18.78 -9.29
C HIS A 115 -2.38 -19.28 -8.82
N LYS A 116 -1.36 -18.44 -8.96
CA LYS A 116 -0.08 -18.62 -8.29
C LYS A 116 0.46 -17.26 -7.86
N LEU A 117 0.73 -17.12 -6.57
CA LEU A 117 1.56 -16.04 -6.04
C LEU A 117 3.03 -16.45 -6.17
N ILE A 118 3.75 -15.82 -7.09
CA ILE A 118 5.13 -16.19 -7.44
C ILE A 118 6.09 -15.26 -6.68
N PRO A 119 6.89 -15.74 -5.73
CA PRO A 119 7.89 -14.92 -5.06
C PRO A 119 9.00 -14.52 -6.03
N ILE A 120 9.47 -13.28 -5.92
CA ILE A 120 10.61 -12.76 -6.69
C ILE A 120 11.85 -12.85 -5.80
N PHE A 121 12.71 -13.84 -6.09
CA PHE A 121 14.00 -14.03 -5.45
C PHE A 121 15.10 -13.59 -6.43
N SER A 122 15.73 -12.44 -6.16
CA SER A 122 16.73 -11.82 -7.06
C SER A 122 18.03 -12.62 -7.16
N ASP A 123 18.30 -13.51 -6.21
CA ASP A 123 19.43 -14.44 -6.22
C ASP A 123 19.16 -15.71 -7.04
N VAL A 124 17.93 -15.93 -7.49
CA VAL A 124 17.50 -17.11 -8.27
C VAL A 124 17.00 -16.75 -9.67
N ILE A 125 16.47 -15.54 -9.86
CA ILE A 125 15.91 -15.08 -11.13
C ILE A 125 16.95 -14.19 -11.83
N GLU A 126 17.38 -14.61 -13.03
CA GLU A 126 18.26 -13.81 -13.88
C GLU A 126 17.60 -12.47 -14.22
N PRO A 127 18.22 -11.32 -13.90
CA PRO A 127 17.70 -10.02 -14.28
C PRO A 127 17.66 -9.84 -15.80
N ASP A 128 16.65 -9.11 -16.28
CA ASP A 128 16.64 -8.68 -17.68
C ASP A 128 17.77 -7.67 -17.92
N ALA A 129 18.65 -7.96 -18.88
CA ALA A 129 19.88 -7.19 -19.10
C ALA A 129 19.61 -5.73 -19.52
N ASP A 130 18.59 -5.50 -20.33
CA ASP A 130 18.24 -4.16 -20.80
C ASP A 130 17.65 -3.33 -19.65
N MET A 131 16.80 -3.93 -18.82
CA MET A 131 16.26 -3.29 -17.62
C MET A 131 17.33 -3.03 -16.55
N ALA A 132 18.26 -3.97 -16.33
CA ALA A 132 19.37 -3.78 -15.41
C ALA A 132 20.24 -2.59 -15.85
N ALA A 133 20.62 -2.55 -17.13
CA ALA A 133 21.39 -1.43 -17.68
C ALA A 133 20.66 -0.09 -17.54
N LEU A 134 19.34 -0.06 -17.75
CA LEU A 134 18.54 1.14 -17.55
C LEU A 134 18.53 1.59 -16.09
N ILE A 135 18.35 0.66 -15.14
CA ILE A 135 18.37 0.98 -13.71
C ILE A 135 19.73 1.53 -13.30
N ASP A 136 20.82 0.89 -13.73
CA ASP A 136 22.19 1.33 -13.45
C ASP A 136 22.44 2.74 -14.01
N GLU A 137 22.01 3.01 -15.25
CA GLU A 137 22.12 4.33 -15.86
C GLU A 137 21.37 5.42 -15.05
N GLN A 138 20.14 5.13 -14.62
CA GLN A 138 19.34 6.09 -13.84
C GLN A 138 19.90 6.32 -12.43
N ARG A 139 20.54 5.29 -11.83
CA ARG A 139 21.08 5.36 -10.46
C ARG A 139 22.49 5.92 -10.39
N ALA A 140 23.29 5.80 -11.45
CA ALA A 140 24.69 6.21 -11.48
C ALA A 140 24.97 7.64 -10.95
N PRO A 141 24.12 8.67 -11.22
CA PRO A 141 24.35 10.01 -10.66
C PRO A 141 24.18 10.11 -9.14
N TYR A 142 23.48 9.15 -8.52
CA TYR A 142 23.06 9.20 -7.11
C TYR A 142 23.68 8.10 -6.25
N GLU A 143 24.38 7.13 -6.86
CA GLU A 143 24.86 5.92 -6.18
C GLU A 143 25.74 6.22 -4.96
N ALA A 144 26.65 7.19 -5.06
CA ALA A 144 27.50 7.59 -3.94
C ALA A 144 26.71 8.25 -2.79
N GLU A 145 25.67 9.01 -3.10
CA GLU A 145 24.82 9.65 -2.10
C GLU A 145 23.90 8.63 -1.44
N MET A 146 23.26 7.76 -2.23
CA MET A 146 22.35 6.71 -1.77
C MET A 146 23.07 5.64 -0.92
N GLY A 147 24.26 5.23 -1.35
CA GLY A 147 25.06 4.19 -0.70
C GLY A 147 25.88 4.66 0.51
N GLU A 148 25.75 5.92 0.94
CA GLU A 148 26.43 6.39 2.15
C GLU A 148 25.89 5.64 3.37
N VAL A 149 26.78 4.91 4.06
CA VAL A 149 26.47 4.21 5.31
C VAL A 149 26.40 5.23 6.46
N ILE A 150 25.22 5.31 7.07
CA ILE A 150 24.89 6.23 8.17
C ILE A 150 25.08 5.54 9.52
N GLY A 151 24.85 4.23 9.58
CA GLY A 151 25.01 3.42 10.78
C GLY A 151 24.90 1.93 10.47
N GLN A 152 24.77 1.12 11.52
CA GLN A 152 24.55 -0.32 11.41
C GLN A 152 23.52 -0.72 12.45
N THR A 153 22.59 -1.62 12.10
CA THR A 153 21.59 -2.11 13.07
C THR A 153 22.05 -3.40 13.74
N ASP A 154 21.81 -3.54 15.04
CA ASP A 154 21.99 -4.79 15.80
C ASP A 154 20.69 -5.58 16.00
N SER A 155 19.57 -5.00 15.56
CA SER A 155 18.21 -5.55 15.68
C SER A 155 17.46 -5.49 14.34
N LEU A 156 16.34 -6.21 14.26
CA LEU A 156 15.47 -6.15 13.08
C LEU A 156 14.80 -4.78 13.02
N LEU A 157 14.99 -4.05 11.92
CA LEU A 157 14.25 -2.83 11.59
C LEU A 157 13.12 -3.18 10.61
N TYR A 158 11.88 -2.92 10.99
CA TYR A 158 10.72 -3.15 10.13
C TYR A 158 9.70 -2.02 10.25
N ARG A 159 8.95 -1.78 9.18
CA ARG A 159 7.94 -0.72 9.11
C ARG A 159 6.55 -1.18 9.49
N ARG A 160 6.08 -2.28 8.87
CA ARG A 160 4.68 -2.70 8.92
C ARG A 160 4.32 -3.32 10.28
N GLY A 161 3.26 -2.83 10.89
CA GLY A 161 2.68 -3.38 12.12
C GLY A 161 1.60 -2.48 12.70
N ASN A 162 0.39 -3.00 12.98
CA ASN A 162 -0.78 -2.22 13.38
C ASN A 162 -0.59 -1.25 14.57
N PHE A 163 0.41 -1.49 15.43
CA PHE A 163 0.67 -0.68 16.63
C PHE A 163 2.10 -0.13 16.69
N ASN A 164 3.05 -0.77 16.00
CA ASN A 164 4.46 -0.36 16.04
C ASN A 164 5.29 -1.04 14.93
N GLY A 165 6.33 -0.33 14.51
CA GLY A 165 7.46 -0.82 13.72
C GLY A 165 8.79 -0.32 14.31
N SER A 166 9.83 -1.14 14.34
CA SER A 166 11.11 -0.73 14.93
C SER A 166 11.85 0.36 14.11
N TRP A 167 11.47 0.56 12.84
CA TRP A 167 11.86 1.78 12.11
C TRP A 167 11.23 3.03 12.72
N ASP A 168 9.96 2.96 13.14
CA ASP A 168 9.25 4.07 13.77
C ASP A 168 9.83 4.42 15.14
N ASP A 169 10.22 3.42 15.92
CA ASP A 169 10.95 3.63 17.18
C ASP A 169 12.22 4.46 16.95
N LEU A 170 13.04 4.06 15.98
CA LEU A 170 14.27 4.77 15.62
C LEU A 170 14.02 6.21 15.15
N ILE A 171 12.99 6.42 14.31
CA ILE A 171 12.62 7.75 13.80
C ILE A 171 12.14 8.64 14.95
N CYS A 172 11.27 8.13 15.81
CA CYS A 172 10.75 8.85 16.96
C CYS A 172 11.86 9.22 17.96
N ASP A 173 12.77 8.29 18.26
CA ASP A 173 13.92 8.56 19.13
C ASP A 173 14.84 9.63 18.54
N ALA A 174 15.11 9.58 17.23
CA ALA A 174 15.89 10.62 16.56
C ALA A 174 15.20 11.99 16.65
N LEU A 175 13.89 12.07 16.43
CA LEU A 175 13.11 13.30 16.58
C LEU A 175 13.19 13.85 18.00
N LEU A 176 13.02 13.00 19.02
CA LEU A 176 13.11 13.40 20.44
C LEU A 176 14.52 13.85 20.83
N SER A 177 15.57 13.26 20.25
CA SER A 177 16.96 13.65 20.53
C SER A 177 17.33 15.02 19.94
N GLU A 178 16.72 15.38 18.81
CA GLU A 178 17.03 16.58 18.03
C GLU A 178 16.01 17.71 18.21
N ARG A 179 14.88 17.44 18.87
CA ARG A 179 13.78 18.39 19.09
C ARG A 179 13.39 18.34 20.55
N GLU A 180 13.25 19.50 21.17
CA GLU A 180 12.75 19.65 22.53
C GLU A 180 11.25 19.26 22.62
N ALA A 181 10.94 17.97 22.55
CA ALA A 181 9.60 17.43 22.59
C ALA A 181 9.51 16.29 23.60
N ASP A 182 8.32 16.12 24.19
CA ASP A 182 8.06 15.04 25.15
C ASP A 182 7.52 13.77 24.46
N ILE A 183 6.94 13.93 23.27
CA ILE A 183 6.29 12.86 22.47
C ILE A 183 6.62 13.10 21.00
N ALA A 184 6.97 12.02 20.28
CA ALA A 184 7.09 12.00 18.83
C ALA A 184 6.03 11.06 18.25
N LEU A 185 5.47 11.45 17.11
CA LEU A 185 4.51 10.66 16.34
C LEU A 185 5.11 10.42 14.95
N SER A 186 5.17 9.16 14.55
CA SER A 186 5.56 8.77 13.19
C SER A 186 4.32 8.28 12.45
N PRO A 187 4.16 8.58 11.15
CA PRO A 187 3.02 8.12 10.39
C PRO A 187 3.13 6.61 10.12
N GLY A 188 2.13 5.81 10.53
CA GLY A 188 2.06 4.37 10.26
C GLY A 188 1.81 4.02 8.79
N VAL A 189 2.73 4.38 7.90
CA VAL A 189 2.70 4.02 6.47
C VAL A 189 3.15 2.58 6.27
N ARG A 190 2.56 1.89 5.29
CA ARG A 190 2.85 0.47 5.01
C ARG A 190 4.06 0.24 4.10
N TRP A 191 4.58 1.28 3.45
CA TRP A 191 5.75 1.19 2.59
C TRP A 191 7.03 1.37 3.40
N GLY A 192 8.05 0.58 3.10
CA GLY A 192 9.33 0.58 3.80
C GLY A 192 9.92 -0.83 3.87
N PRO A 193 11.16 -1.05 3.41
CA PRO A 193 11.84 -2.33 3.52
C PRO A 193 12.27 -2.61 4.98
N SER A 194 12.72 -3.83 5.21
CA SER A 194 13.27 -4.25 6.51
C SER A 194 14.78 -4.42 6.40
N LEU A 195 15.49 -4.14 7.49
CA LEU A 195 16.91 -4.46 7.66
C LEU A 195 17.08 -5.49 8.77
N ILE A 196 17.96 -6.46 8.58
CA ILE A 196 18.25 -7.51 9.56
C ILE A 196 19.47 -7.12 10.42
N PRO A 197 19.64 -7.73 11.61
CA PRO A 197 20.81 -7.50 12.44
C PRO A 197 22.13 -7.69 11.67
N GLY A 198 23.00 -6.69 11.73
CA GLY A 198 24.28 -6.64 11.04
C GLY A 198 24.25 -5.90 9.70
N ASP A 199 23.08 -5.54 9.17
CA ASP A 199 22.99 -4.71 7.97
C ASP A 199 23.45 -3.27 8.25
N ASP A 200 24.15 -2.69 7.28
CA ASP A 200 24.40 -1.26 7.23
C ASP A 200 23.09 -0.52 6.97
N ILE A 201 22.87 0.59 7.67
CA ILE A 201 21.80 1.54 7.40
C ILE A 201 22.35 2.58 6.44
N THR A 202 21.90 2.56 5.19
CA THR A 202 22.32 3.54 4.17
C THR A 202 21.39 4.76 4.12
N ARG A 203 21.82 5.82 3.43
CA ARG A 203 20.92 6.96 3.13
C ARG A 203 19.70 6.51 2.32
N GLU A 204 19.87 5.56 1.40
CA GLU A 204 18.75 4.99 0.65
C GLU A 204 17.72 4.30 1.55
N ASP A 205 18.16 3.57 2.58
CA ASP A 205 17.24 2.92 3.53
C ASP A 205 16.41 3.95 4.29
N ILE A 206 17.04 5.06 4.72
CA ILE A 206 16.35 6.17 5.38
C ILE A 206 15.31 6.78 4.43
N TRP A 207 15.67 7.04 3.17
CA TRP A 207 14.72 7.54 2.17
C TRP A 207 13.58 6.55 1.97
N ASN A 208 13.86 5.25 1.84
CA ASN A 208 12.84 4.22 1.66
C ASN A 208 11.80 4.14 2.78
N VAL A 209 12.07 4.69 3.97
CA VAL A 209 11.11 4.77 5.10
C VAL A 209 10.64 6.20 5.41
N THR A 210 11.11 7.21 4.66
CA THR A 210 10.75 8.64 4.84
C THR A 210 10.41 9.38 3.53
N SER A 211 10.13 8.67 2.43
CA SER A 211 9.87 9.15 1.06
C SER A 211 8.58 9.97 0.83
N MET A 212 8.21 10.86 1.75
CA MET A 212 7.10 11.80 1.52
C MET A 212 7.59 13.04 0.75
N THR A 213 6.83 13.52 -0.23
CA THR A 213 7.14 14.77 -0.95
C THR A 213 6.93 16.02 -0.08
N TYR A 214 6.37 15.84 1.12
CA TYR A 214 6.20 16.83 2.18
C TYR A 214 6.91 16.37 3.48
N PRO A 215 8.25 16.18 3.46
CA PRO A 215 8.99 15.44 4.49
C PRO A 215 9.26 16.24 5.78
N ASN A 216 8.64 17.41 5.94
CA ASN A 216 8.94 18.30 7.05
C ASN A 216 8.48 17.69 8.37
N ALA A 217 9.36 17.65 9.37
CA ALA A 217 9.01 17.35 10.74
C ALA A 217 8.53 18.62 11.46
N TYR A 218 7.35 18.55 12.07
CA TYR A 218 6.73 19.68 12.78
C TYR A 218 6.74 19.46 14.30
N ARG A 219 7.04 20.52 15.04
CA ARG A 219 6.88 20.57 16.50
C ARG A 219 5.69 21.47 16.82
N THR A 220 4.72 20.96 17.58
CA THR A 220 3.56 21.71 18.05
C THR A 220 3.23 21.33 19.49
N GLU A 221 2.67 22.26 20.24
CA GLU A 221 2.08 21.96 21.55
C GLU A 221 0.69 21.34 21.34
N MET A 222 0.36 20.35 22.17
CA MET A 222 -0.96 19.71 22.21
C MET A 222 -1.37 19.48 23.66
N THR A 223 -2.66 19.63 23.97
CA THR A 223 -3.17 19.19 25.27
C THR A 223 -3.19 17.66 25.31
N GLY A 224 -3.07 17.08 26.50
CA GLY A 224 -3.21 15.62 26.66
C GLY A 224 -4.59 15.10 26.21
N GLU A 225 -5.62 15.94 26.32
CA GLU A 225 -6.96 15.64 25.78
C GLU A 225 -6.93 15.55 24.25
N PHE A 226 -6.31 16.50 23.56
CA PHE A 226 -6.25 16.47 22.10
C PHE A 226 -5.39 15.31 21.60
N LEU A 227 -4.28 15.00 22.27
CA LEU A 227 -3.48 13.81 21.94
C LEU A 227 -4.31 12.53 22.05
N LYS A 228 -5.13 12.40 23.11
CA LYS A 228 -6.05 11.26 23.24
C LYS A 228 -7.03 11.21 22.08
N VAL A 229 -7.63 12.34 21.69
CA VAL A 229 -8.56 12.40 20.55
C VAL A 229 -7.90 11.93 19.27
N VAL A 230 -6.66 12.33 19.00
CA VAL A 230 -5.91 11.87 17.81
C VAL A 230 -5.74 10.35 17.82
N LEU A 231 -5.34 9.76 18.95
CA LEU A 231 -5.14 8.31 19.06
C LEU A 231 -6.46 7.52 18.92
N GLU A 232 -7.55 8.02 19.50
CA GLU A 232 -8.88 7.39 19.38
C GLU A 232 -9.41 7.49 17.94
N ASP A 233 -9.21 8.62 17.25
CA ASP A 233 -9.64 8.80 15.85
C ASP A 233 -8.91 7.83 14.90
N VAL A 234 -7.60 7.62 15.12
CA VAL A 234 -6.83 6.62 14.38
C VAL A 234 -7.33 5.20 14.68
N ALA A 235 -7.59 4.87 15.94
CA ALA A 235 -8.10 3.56 16.34
C ALA A 235 -9.50 3.27 15.76
N ASP A 236 -10.40 4.25 15.78
CA ASP A 236 -11.74 4.16 15.19
C ASP A 236 -11.69 3.95 13.67
N ASN A 237 -10.64 4.44 12.99
CA ASN A 237 -10.40 4.19 11.57
C ASN A 237 -9.90 2.77 11.31
N ILE A 238 -8.80 2.38 11.96
CA ILE A 238 -8.11 1.11 11.70
C ILE A 238 -8.97 -0.08 12.10
N PHE A 239 -9.66 0.02 13.24
CA PHE A 239 -10.47 -1.07 13.79
C PHE A 239 -11.95 -0.92 13.47
N ASN A 240 -12.31 -0.07 12.50
CA ASN A 240 -13.70 0.11 12.12
C ASN A 240 -14.30 -1.23 11.65
N PRO A 241 -15.47 -1.65 12.16
CA PRO A 241 -16.09 -2.90 11.73
C PRO A 241 -16.64 -2.83 10.30
N ASN A 242 -16.84 -1.62 9.76
CA ASN A 242 -17.25 -1.42 8.38
C ASN A 242 -16.03 -1.06 7.52
N PRO A 243 -15.64 -1.92 6.55
CA PRO A 243 -14.48 -1.68 5.71
C PRO A 243 -14.48 -0.35 4.96
N TYR A 244 -15.63 0.21 4.61
CA TYR A 244 -15.72 1.51 3.90
C TYR A 244 -15.29 2.71 4.75
N TYR A 245 -15.07 2.53 6.05
CA TYR A 245 -14.47 3.56 6.90
C TYR A 245 -12.99 3.29 7.21
N GLN A 246 -12.44 2.18 6.72
CA GLN A 246 -11.01 1.88 6.84
C GLN A 246 -10.27 2.59 5.71
N HIS A 247 -9.49 3.61 6.04
CA HIS A 247 -8.77 4.39 5.03
C HIS A 247 -7.37 3.81 4.76
N GLY A 248 -6.88 2.95 5.65
CA GLY A 248 -5.57 2.30 5.56
C GLY A 248 -4.51 3.00 6.40
N GLY A 249 -3.28 2.46 6.36
CA GLY A 249 -2.25 2.75 7.37
C GLY A 249 -2.26 1.72 8.50
N ASP A 250 -1.17 1.73 9.24
CA ASP A 250 -0.99 1.13 10.56
C ASP A 250 -0.95 2.31 11.59
N MET A 251 -0.93 2.05 12.91
CA MET A 251 -0.74 3.14 13.90
C MET A 251 0.71 3.57 14.01
#